data_AF-A0A432K9M1-F1
#
_entry.id   AF-A0A432K9M1-F1
#
_cell.length_a   1.000
_cell.length_b   1.000
_cell.length_c   1.000
_cell.angle_alpha   90.00
_cell.angle_beta   90.00
_cell.angle_gamma   90.00
#
_symmetry.space_group_name_H-M   'P 1'
#
loop_
_entity.id
_entity.type
_entity.pdbx_description
1 polymer ?
#
loop_
_entity_poly.entity_id
_entity_poly.type
_entity_poly.pdbx_seq_one_letter_code
_entity_poly.pdbx_strand_id
1 'polypeptide(L)'
;MLFKFKTQNLIRGIMLLFLMGLFFHPLQAQIPSGYYDAANGKTGEQLKAALNDIISGHTTYPYSSSGTDVWDILKEADRDPNNSANVIGIYSGFSMDAAAEYNNGDGWNREHVWAKSRGDFGTSEGPGTDCHHLAVADISTNGARGNMNFDYGDTYYVDTQGAYSGSTLSKTSSTADVWEPRDEVKGDVARMMFYMATRYEGENGEVDLELTETLLGSTDKSPFHAKLSVLLEWHQQDPVSASEI
;
A
#
# COMPACT_ATOMS: atom_id res chain seq x y z
N MET A 1 73.76 -36.05 -22.38
CA MET A 1 72.67 -37.00 -22.69
C MET A 1 71.39 -36.16 -22.76
N LEU A 2 70.95 -35.76 -23.96
CA LEU A 2 69.77 -36.31 -24.64
C LEU A 2 68.48 -35.98 -23.83
N PHE A 3 67.50 -35.18 -24.27
CA PHE A 3 67.01 -34.89 -25.61
C PHE A 3 66.23 -33.56 -25.65
N LYS A 4 66.25 -32.93 -26.84
CA LYS A 4 65.37 -31.85 -27.29
C LYS A 4 63.90 -32.28 -27.31
N PHE A 5 62.98 -31.34 -27.10
CA PHE A 5 61.82 -31.18 -28.00
C PHE A 5 61.57 -29.71 -28.29
N LYS A 6 61.31 -29.43 -29.57
CA LYS A 6 61.20 -28.14 -30.23
C LYS A 6 59.90 -28.17 -31.00
N THR A 7 58.97 -27.27 -30.71
CA THR A 7 57.79 -26.89 -31.53
C THR A 7 57.01 -25.85 -30.72
N GLN A 8 56.46 -24.73 -31.21
CA GLN A 8 56.34 -24.08 -32.51
C GLN A 8 55.96 -22.61 -32.22
N ASN A 9 56.37 -21.67 -33.07
CA ASN A 9 55.89 -20.29 -33.06
C ASN A 9 54.41 -20.24 -33.50
N LEU A 10 53.57 -19.44 -32.84
CA LEU A 10 52.53 -18.70 -33.57
C LEU A 10 52.07 -17.43 -32.83
N ILE A 11 52.21 -16.34 -33.56
CA ILE A 11 51.71 -14.99 -33.32
C ILE A 11 50.18 -15.01 -33.17
N ARG A 12 49.59 -14.18 -32.29
CA ARG A 12 48.45 -13.26 -32.58
C ARG A 12 47.76 -12.70 -31.32
N GLY A 13 47.58 -11.39 -31.34
CA GLY A 13 46.37 -10.73 -30.85
C GLY A 13 46.31 -10.39 -29.37
N ILE A 14 46.79 -9.19 -29.00
CA ILE A 14 46.27 -8.49 -27.82
C ILE A 14 44.84 -8.06 -28.19
N MET A 15 43.86 -8.85 -27.80
CA MET A 15 42.45 -8.51 -27.88
C MET A 15 42.15 -7.62 -26.67
N LEU A 16 41.99 -6.32 -26.88
CA LEU A 16 41.41 -5.43 -25.87
C LEU A 16 39.98 -5.95 -25.58
N LEU A 17 39.79 -6.59 -24.43
CA LEU A 17 38.46 -6.78 -23.86
C LEU A 17 38.00 -5.41 -23.35
N PHE A 18 37.13 -4.75 -24.11
CA PHE A 18 36.34 -3.64 -23.61
C PHE A 18 35.30 -4.24 -22.65
N LEU A 19 35.55 -4.12 -21.34
CA LEU A 19 34.59 -4.49 -20.31
C LEU A 19 33.43 -3.48 -20.39
N MET A 20 32.43 -3.76 -21.21
CA MET A 20 31.19 -3.00 -21.25
C MET A 20 30.42 -3.38 -19.97
N GLY A 21 30.71 -2.68 -18.88
CA GLY A 21 29.93 -2.78 -17.66
C GLY A 21 28.49 -2.40 -17.97
N LEU A 22 27.59 -3.39 -17.94
CA LEU A 22 26.16 -3.15 -17.93
C LEU A 22 25.82 -2.46 -16.61
N PHE A 23 25.86 -1.13 -16.62
CA PHE A 23 25.29 -0.32 -15.55
C PHE A 23 23.78 -0.52 -15.57
N PHE A 24 23.28 -1.42 -14.72
CA PHE A 24 21.89 -1.45 -14.32
C PHE A 24 21.59 -0.10 -13.66
N HIS A 25 20.96 0.81 -14.40
CA HIS A 25 20.37 2.00 -13.82
C HIS A 25 18.98 1.58 -13.33
N PRO A 26 18.69 1.59 -12.02
CA PRO A 26 17.31 1.49 -11.58
C PRO A 26 16.55 2.64 -12.24
N LEU A 27 15.49 2.31 -12.99
CA LEU A 27 14.53 3.30 -13.47
C LEU A 27 13.78 3.81 -12.25
N GLN A 28 14.32 4.84 -11.60
CA GLN A 28 13.55 5.64 -10.66
C GLN A 28 12.59 6.46 -11.53
N ALA A 29 11.29 6.17 -11.43
CA ALA A 29 10.26 7.00 -12.04
C ALA A 29 10.28 8.36 -11.33
N GLN A 30 11.07 9.30 -11.84
CA GLN A 30 11.08 10.65 -11.30
C GLN A 30 9.73 11.29 -11.59
N ILE A 31 9.16 11.96 -10.58
CA ILE A 31 7.94 12.75 -10.77
C ILE A 31 8.11 13.65 -12.01
N PRO A 32 7.10 13.76 -12.89
CA PRO A 32 7.19 14.63 -14.05
C PRO A 32 7.56 16.06 -13.64
N SER A 33 8.41 16.72 -14.43
CA SER A 33 8.74 18.12 -14.18
C SER A 33 7.46 18.95 -14.11
N GLY A 34 7.29 19.69 -13.02
CA GLY A 34 6.13 20.56 -12.80
C GLY A 34 4.86 19.86 -12.33
N TYR A 35 4.93 18.56 -11.97
CA TYR A 35 3.76 17.78 -11.54
C TYR A 35 2.96 18.44 -10.40
N TYR A 36 3.64 19.09 -9.44
CA TYR A 36 3.01 19.78 -8.31
C TYR A 36 2.93 21.31 -8.46
N ASP A 37 3.22 21.87 -9.63
CA ASP A 37 3.29 23.34 -9.80
C ASP A 37 1.97 24.03 -9.45
N ALA A 38 0.84 23.40 -9.77
CA ALA A 38 -0.50 23.93 -9.48
C ALA A 38 -0.83 23.98 -7.97
N ALA A 39 -0.11 23.23 -7.13
CA ALA A 39 -0.28 23.19 -5.69
C ALA A 39 0.68 24.13 -4.94
N ASN A 40 1.76 24.58 -5.59
CA ASN A 40 2.80 25.39 -4.96
C ASN A 40 2.25 26.68 -4.32
N GLY A 41 2.54 26.87 -3.04
CA GLY A 41 2.15 28.05 -2.27
C GLY A 41 0.67 28.12 -1.86
N LYS A 42 -0.13 27.10 -2.20
CA LYS A 42 -1.54 27.00 -1.74
C LYS A 42 -1.61 26.35 -0.36
N THR A 43 -2.69 26.64 0.36
CA THR A 43 -2.99 26.07 1.70
C THR A 43 -4.48 25.79 1.85
N GLY A 44 -4.86 24.93 2.80
CA GLY A 44 -6.26 24.64 3.11
C GLY A 44 -7.04 24.11 1.89
N GLU A 45 -8.28 24.56 1.72
CA GLU A 45 -9.16 24.14 0.61
C GLU A 45 -8.53 24.36 -0.77
N GLN A 46 -7.80 25.46 -0.97
CA GLN A 46 -7.14 25.73 -2.24
C GLN A 46 -6.05 24.68 -2.56
N LEU A 47 -5.35 24.19 -1.53
CA LEU A 47 -4.36 23.13 -1.68
C LEU A 47 -5.06 21.79 -1.96
N LYS A 48 -6.11 21.45 -1.21
CA LYS A 48 -6.88 20.21 -1.40
C LYS A 48 -7.44 20.14 -2.82
N ALA A 49 -8.09 21.20 -3.30
CA ALA A 49 -8.61 21.27 -4.66
C ALA A 49 -7.50 21.14 -5.73
N ALA A 50 -6.36 21.81 -5.54
CA ALA A 50 -5.24 21.69 -6.48
C ALA A 50 -4.64 20.28 -6.51
N LEU A 51 -4.60 19.60 -5.36
CA LEU A 51 -4.14 18.21 -5.28
C LEU A 51 -5.17 17.26 -5.88
N ASN A 52 -6.46 17.47 -5.63
CA ASN A 52 -7.56 16.72 -6.25
C ASN A 52 -7.43 16.77 -7.78
N ASP A 53 -7.27 17.97 -8.36
CA ASP A 53 -7.04 18.16 -9.79
C ASP A 53 -5.84 17.35 -10.30
N ILE A 54 -4.71 17.39 -9.57
CA ILE A 54 -3.46 16.69 -9.95
C ILE A 54 -3.63 15.16 -9.97
N ILE A 55 -4.38 14.61 -9.01
CA ILE A 55 -4.59 13.16 -8.86
C ILE A 55 -5.87 12.67 -9.57
N SER A 56 -6.65 13.58 -10.14
CA SER A 56 -7.81 13.25 -10.95
C SER A 56 -7.37 12.45 -12.19
N GLY A 57 -7.98 11.27 -12.41
CA GLY A 57 -7.63 10.40 -13.53
C GLY A 57 -6.61 9.29 -13.25
N HIS A 58 -6.46 8.84 -12.00
CA HIS A 58 -5.80 7.56 -11.70
C HIS A 58 -6.31 6.39 -12.56
N THR A 59 -5.45 5.41 -12.80
CA THR A 59 -5.81 4.20 -13.56
C THR A 59 -6.65 3.28 -12.68
N THR A 60 -7.78 2.83 -13.21
CA THR A 60 -8.68 1.91 -12.50
C THR A 60 -8.49 0.48 -12.98
N TYR A 61 -8.63 -0.46 -12.04
CA TYR A 61 -8.66 -1.89 -12.31
C TYR A 61 -9.95 -2.48 -11.74
N PRO A 62 -10.55 -3.49 -12.39
CA PRO A 62 -11.73 -4.14 -11.85
C PRO A 62 -11.38 -4.82 -10.52
N TYR A 63 -12.37 -4.93 -9.63
CA TYR A 63 -12.17 -5.61 -8.35
C TYR A 63 -11.69 -7.04 -8.56
N SER A 64 -12.42 -7.81 -9.38
CA SER A 64 -12.03 -9.15 -9.81
C SER A 64 -12.35 -9.39 -11.29
N SER A 65 -11.42 -9.95 -12.05
CA SER A 65 -11.60 -10.22 -13.48
C SER A 65 -10.74 -11.38 -13.99
N SER A 66 -10.88 -11.74 -15.26
CA SER A 66 -9.98 -12.71 -15.92
C SER A 66 -8.73 -12.06 -16.54
N GLY A 67 -8.70 -10.72 -16.60
CA GLY A 67 -7.49 -9.95 -16.93
C GLY A 67 -6.87 -9.40 -15.65
N THR A 68 -5.96 -8.42 -15.79
CA THR A 68 -5.39 -7.73 -14.62
C THR A 68 -6.48 -7.11 -13.76
N ASP A 69 -6.50 -7.47 -12.50
CA ASP A 69 -7.43 -6.95 -11.49
C ASP A 69 -6.67 -6.53 -10.22
N VAL A 70 -7.40 -6.09 -9.20
CA VAL A 70 -6.80 -5.65 -7.93
C VAL A 70 -5.92 -6.75 -7.28
N TRP A 71 -6.29 -8.03 -7.38
CA TRP A 71 -5.46 -9.09 -6.79
C TRP A 71 -4.07 -9.13 -7.43
N ASP A 72 -4.01 -9.00 -8.75
CA ASP A 72 -2.75 -8.97 -9.49
C ASP A 72 -1.89 -7.77 -9.11
N ILE A 73 -2.50 -6.59 -8.97
CA ILE A 73 -1.79 -5.38 -8.56
C ILE A 73 -1.21 -5.53 -7.16
N LEU A 74 -1.99 -6.03 -6.20
CA LEU A 74 -1.53 -6.17 -4.81
C LEU A 74 -0.45 -7.24 -4.63
N LYS A 75 -0.44 -8.31 -5.44
CA LYS A 75 0.65 -9.30 -5.44
C LYS A 75 2.01 -8.71 -5.86
N GLU A 76 2.00 -7.62 -6.62
CA GLU A 76 3.22 -6.89 -6.96
C GLU A 76 3.51 -5.79 -5.95
N ALA A 77 2.51 -4.99 -5.55
CA ALA A 77 2.67 -3.86 -4.65
C ALA A 77 3.09 -4.29 -3.23
N ASP A 78 2.46 -5.34 -2.69
CA ASP A 78 2.69 -5.80 -1.31
C ASP A 78 3.61 -7.03 -1.26
N ARG A 79 4.37 -7.29 -2.32
CA ARG A 79 5.30 -8.43 -2.40
C ARG A 79 6.31 -8.39 -1.25
N ASP A 80 6.50 -9.54 -0.59
CA ASP A 80 7.53 -9.65 0.44
C ASP A 80 8.94 -9.53 -0.18
N PRO A 81 9.73 -8.51 0.22
CA PRO A 81 11.06 -8.30 -0.34
C PRO A 81 12.05 -9.43 0.01
N ASN A 82 11.76 -10.22 1.04
CA ASN A 82 12.59 -11.35 1.47
C ASN A 82 12.12 -12.69 0.89
N ASN A 83 10.90 -12.74 0.34
CA ASN A 83 10.35 -13.93 -0.30
C ASN A 83 9.35 -13.54 -1.39
N SER A 84 9.78 -13.49 -2.65
CA SER A 84 8.95 -13.05 -3.77
C SER A 84 7.73 -13.93 -4.07
N ALA A 85 7.62 -15.11 -3.46
CA ALA A 85 6.43 -15.96 -3.54
C ALA A 85 5.33 -15.53 -2.55
N ASN A 86 5.63 -14.58 -1.67
CA ASN A 86 4.74 -14.12 -0.62
C ASN A 86 4.38 -12.63 -0.76
N VAL A 87 3.33 -12.24 -0.04
CA VAL A 87 2.88 -10.87 0.17
C VAL A 87 2.85 -10.56 1.67
N ILE A 88 2.98 -9.27 2.03
CA ILE A 88 2.97 -8.79 3.41
C ILE A 88 1.60 -8.23 3.78
N GLY A 89 1.00 -8.73 4.85
CA GLY A 89 -0.22 -8.17 5.40
C GLY A 89 0.01 -6.80 6.03
N ILE A 90 -0.74 -5.78 5.61
CA ILE A 90 -0.55 -4.38 6.07
C ILE A 90 -0.57 -4.27 7.59
N TYR A 91 -1.59 -4.82 8.26
CA TYR A 91 -1.73 -4.70 9.72
C TYR A 91 -0.97 -5.76 10.51
N SER A 92 -0.82 -6.97 9.98
CA SER A 92 -0.21 -8.08 10.70
C SER A 92 1.30 -8.17 10.51
N GLY A 93 1.82 -7.65 9.40
CA GLY A 93 3.19 -7.90 8.96
C GLY A 93 3.46 -9.36 8.58
N PHE A 94 2.42 -10.21 8.51
CA PHE A 94 2.59 -11.61 8.16
C PHE A 94 3.01 -11.74 6.69
N SER A 95 4.02 -12.57 6.45
CA SER A 95 4.42 -13.02 5.11
C SER A 95 3.59 -14.22 4.72
N MET A 96 2.70 -14.03 3.74
CA MET A 96 1.67 -14.99 3.34
C MET A 96 1.88 -15.42 1.90
N ASP A 97 1.60 -16.69 1.57
CA ASP A 97 1.64 -17.21 0.20
C ASP A 97 0.79 -16.34 -0.74
N ALA A 98 1.43 -15.75 -1.75
CA ALA A 98 0.77 -14.86 -2.71
C ALA A 98 -0.34 -15.59 -3.50
N ALA A 99 -0.22 -16.91 -3.67
CA ALA A 99 -1.23 -17.72 -4.34
C ALA A 99 -2.45 -18.03 -3.46
N ALA A 100 -2.38 -17.75 -2.15
CA ALA A 100 -3.47 -17.99 -1.19
C ALA A 100 -4.50 -16.84 -1.15
N GLU A 101 -4.91 -16.34 -2.32
CA GLU A 101 -5.98 -15.35 -2.47
C GLU A 101 -7.30 -15.92 -1.96
N TYR A 102 -7.86 -15.31 -0.91
CA TYR A 102 -9.04 -15.76 -0.17
C TYR A 102 -8.90 -17.14 0.51
N ASN A 103 -8.50 -18.19 -0.22
CA ASN A 103 -8.23 -19.55 0.24
C ASN A 103 -9.29 -20.11 1.21
N ASN A 104 -10.56 -20.04 0.81
CA ASN A 104 -11.72 -20.44 1.63
C ASN A 104 -11.83 -19.72 3.00
N GLY A 105 -11.23 -18.54 3.14
CA GLY A 105 -11.16 -17.79 4.39
C GLY A 105 -9.82 -17.95 5.13
N ASP A 106 -8.95 -18.86 4.70
CA ASP A 106 -7.66 -19.18 5.33
C ASP A 106 -6.47 -18.58 4.55
N GLY A 107 -6.69 -17.46 3.88
CA GLY A 107 -5.70 -16.77 3.06
C GLY A 107 -5.65 -15.28 3.36
N TRP A 108 -5.24 -14.51 2.36
CA TRP A 108 -5.28 -13.06 2.42
C TRP A 108 -6.43 -12.50 1.58
N ASN A 109 -6.89 -11.30 1.90
CA ASN A 109 -7.85 -10.55 1.10
C ASN A 109 -7.40 -9.10 0.88
N ARG A 110 -8.17 -8.40 0.04
CA ARG A 110 -8.02 -6.96 -0.19
C ARG A 110 -8.60 -6.22 1.00
N GLU A 111 -7.75 -5.55 1.74
CA GLU A 111 -8.14 -4.59 2.75
C GLU A 111 -8.51 -3.26 2.10
N HIS A 112 -9.67 -2.74 2.48
CA HIS A 112 -10.09 -1.39 2.16
C HIS A 112 -9.67 -0.49 3.34
N VAL A 113 -8.47 0.11 3.25
CA VAL A 113 -7.92 0.96 4.33
C VAL A 113 -8.91 2.08 4.66
N TRP A 114 -9.46 2.76 3.67
CA TRP A 114 -10.76 3.42 3.85
C TRP A 114 -11.87 2.36 3.84
N ALA A 115 -12.46 2.06 5.00
CA ALA A 115 -13.44 0.99 5.11
C ALA A 115 -14.67 1.25 4.22
N LYS A 116 -15.03 0.31 3.35
CA LYS A 116 -16.18 0.45 2.41
C LYS A 116 -17.49 0.86 3.06
N SER A 117 -17.73 0.42 4.30
CA SER A 117 -18.95 0.76 5.04
C SER A 117 -19.03 2.24 5.41
N ARG A 118 -17.90 2.96 5.46
CA ARG A 118 -17.83 4.42 5.64
C ARG A 118 -18.04 5.11 4.29
N GLY A 119 -19.30 5.31 3.92
CA GLY A 119 -19.71 5.84 2.61
C GLY A 119 -20.45 4.84 1.70
N ASP A 120 -20.59 3.59 2.13
CA ASP A 120 -21.36 2.51 1.47
C ASP A 120 -21.09 2.34 -0.04
N PHE A 121 -19.84 2.58 -0.47
CA PHE A 121 -19.48 2.63 -1.89
C PHE A 121 -19.20 1.26 -2.52
N GLY A 122 -19.18 0.19 -1.73
CA GLY A 122 -19.04 -1.19 -2.21
C GLY A 122 -17.72 -1.45 -2.93
N THR A 123 -17.76 -2.24 -4.01
CA THR A 123 -16.59 -2.68 -4.79
C THR A 123 -16.74 -2.36 -6.28
N SER A 124 -17.59 -1.39 -6.63
CA SER A 124 -17.66 -0.85 -7.99
C SER A 124 -16.48 0.07 -8.26
N GLU A 125 -16.20 0.30 -9.54
CA GLU A 125 -15.17 1.26 -9.96
C GLU A 125 -15.36 2.64 -9.32
N GLY A 126 -14.24 3.28 -9.01
CA GLY A 126 -14.18 4.44 -8.10
C GLY A 126 -13.51 4.02 -6.79
N PRO A 127 -13.97 4.51 -5.62
CA PRO A 127 -13.31 4.23 -4.35
C PRO A 127 -13.33 2.74 -3.99
N GLY A 128 -14.23 1.94 -4.56
CA GLY A 128 -14.32 0.49 -4.32
C GLY A 128 -13.14 -0.33 -4.85
N THR A 129 -12.40 0.19 -5.82
CA THR A 129 -11.35 -0.53 -6.54
C THR A 129 -10.04 0.24 -6.68
N ASP A 130 -9.92 1.40 -6.03
CA ASP A 130 -8.74 2.25 -6.13
C ASP A 130 -7.56 1.66 -5.36
N CYS A 131 -6.56 1.19 -6.11
CA CYS A 131 -5.40 0.50 -5.55
C CYS A 131 -4.51 1.41 -4.69
N HIS A 132 -4.70 2.73 -4.70
CA HIS A 132 -3.97 3.63 -3.80
C HIS A 132 -4.37 3.49 -2.33
N HIS A 133 -5.47 2.79 -2.01
CA HIS A 133 -5.87 2.54 -0.63
C HIS A 133 -6.17 1.06 -0.33
N LEU A 134 -6.04 0.19 -1.35
CA LEU A 134 -6.17 -1.24 -1.18
C LEU A 134 -4.83 -1.83 -0.82
N ALA A 135 -4.84 -2.77 0.12
CA ALA A 135 -3.64 -3.46 0.56
C ALA A 135 -3.95 -4.93 0.84
N VAL A 136 -2.92 -5.78 0.85
CA VAL A 136 -3.01 -7.16 1.32
C VAL A 136 -3.27 -7.16 2.83
N ALA A 137 -4.21 -7.96 3.28
CA ALA A 137 -4.35 -8.28 4.70
C ALA A 137 -4.68 -9.75 4.91
N ASP A 138 -4.17 -10.33 6.01
CA ASP A 138 -4.68 -11.60 6.50
C ASP A 138 -6.18 -11.48 6.79
N ILE A 139 -6.98 -12.48 6.40
CA ILE A 139 -8.45 -12.39 6.47
C ILE A 139 -8.95 -12.25 7.91
N SER A 140 -8.34 -12.94 8.87
CA SER A 140 -8.71 -12.82 10.29
C SER A 140 -8.34 -11.46 10.85
N THR A 141 -7.14 -10.97 10.56
CA THR A 141 -6.70 -9.64 11.00
C THR A 141 -7.57 -8.54 10.37
N ASN A 142 -7.90 -8.65 9.08
CA ASN A 142 -8.81 -7.73 8.41
C ASN A 142 -10.21 -7.77 9.04
N GLY A 143 -10.75 -8.97 9.27
CA GLY A 143 -12.04 -9.15 9.93
C GLY A 143 -12.08 -8.51 11.33
N ALA A 144 -10.99 -8.59 12.08
CA ALA A 144 -10.87 -7.97 13.41
C ALA A 144 -10.78 -6.44 13.33
N ARG A 145 -10.07 -5.88 12.34
CA ARG A 145 -10.03 -4.43 12.09
C ARG A 145 -11.42 -3.89 11.71
N GLY A 146 -12.17 -4.62 10.89
CA GLY A 146 -13.53 -4.27 10.48
C GLY A 146 -13.62 -2.86 9.89
N ASN A 147 -14.37 -1.97 10.54
CA ASN A 147 -14.46 -0.55 10.18
C ASN A 147 -14.10 0.39 11.34
N MET A 148 -13.29 -0.10 12.29
CA MET A 148 -12.78 0.68 13.40
C MET A 148 -12.07 1.94 12.91
N ASN A 149 -12.19 3.01 13.68
CA ASN A 149 -11.54 4.28 13.38
C ASN A 149 -10.02 4.12 13.54
N PHE A 150 -9.23 4.79 12.70
CA PHE A 150 -7.81 4.91 12.99
C PHE A 150 -7.59 5.96 14.08
N ASP A 151 -7.08 5.50 15.23
CA ASP A 151 -6.65 6.27 16.40
C ASP A 151 -5.69 5.36 17.20
N TYR A 152 -5.07 5.88 18.26
CA TYR A 152 -4.24 5.10 19.18
C TYR A 152 -5.06 4.06 19.95
N GLY A 153 -4.50 2.85 20.03
CA GLY A 153 -5.00 1.74 20.83
C GLY A 153 -4.17 1.58 22.11
N ASP A 154 -4.72 0.84 23.07
CA ASP A 154 -4.08 0.58 24.37
C ASP A 154 -3.68 -0.89 24.55
N THR A 155 -4.16 -1.76 23.67
CA THR A 155 -4.02 -3.22 23.79
C THR A 155 -3.54 -3.80 22.48
N TYR A 156 -2.40 -4.50 22.50
CA TYR A 156 -1.92 -5.22 21.31
C TYR A 156 -2.94 -6.25 20.85
N TYR A 157 -3.22 -6.24 19.55
CA TYR A 157 -3.96 -7.29 18.89
C TYR A 157 -3.02 -8.45 18.59
N VAL A 158 -3.46 -9.67 18.94
CA VAL A 158 -2.77 -10.91 18.59
C VAL A 158 -3.78 -11.71 17.79
N ASP A 159 -3.43 -12.03 16.55
CA ASP A 159 -4.27 -12.89 15.74
C ASP A 159 -4.06 -14.34 16.17
N THR A 160 -5.15 -15.02 16.50
CA THR A 160 -5.16 -16.43 16.92
C THR A 160 -6.07 -17.27 16.03
N GLN A 161 -6.49 -16.74 14.88
CA GLN A 161 -7.40 -17.37 13.94
C GLN A 161 -6.69 -17.60 12.58
N GLY A 162 -7.34 -18.32 11.66
CA GLY A 162 -6.83 -18.50 10.30
C GLY A 162 -5.58 -19.37 10.16
N ALA A 163 -5.00 -19.35 8.96
CA ALA A 163 -3.76 -20.06 8.63
C ALA A 163 -2.50 -19.33 9.12
N TYR A 164 -2.58 -18.03 9.33
CA TYR A 164 -1.50 -17.19 9.86
C TYR A 164 -1.93 -16.63 11.21
N SER A 165 -1.07 -16.76 12.22
CA SER A 165 -1.38 -16.31 13.58
C SER A 165 -0.12 -15.82 14.28
N GLY A 166 -0.30 -14.96 15.27
CA GLY A 166 0.78 -14.36 16.04
C GLY A 166 0.54 -12.91 16.38
N SER A 167 1.57 -12.26 16.91
CA SER A 167 1.53 -10.82 17.18
C SER A 167 1.50 -10.05 15.88
N THR A 168 0.58 -9.09 15.76
CA THR A 168 0.48 -8.18 14.61
C THR A 168 1.22 -6.86 14.84
N LEU A 169 1.60 -6.59 16.10
CA LEU A 169 2.04 -5.27 16.61
C LEU A 169 1.03 -4.12 16.45
N SER A 170 -0.07 -4.34 15.72
CA SER A 170 -1.24 -3.46 15.75
C SER A 170 -1.90 -3.49 17.13
N LYS A 171 -2.62 -2.44 17.48
CA LYS A 171 -3.37 -2.31 18.73
C LYS A 171 -4.84 -1.98 18.47
N THR A 172 -5.66 -2.30 19.46
CA THR A 172 -7.07 -1.91 19.54
C THR A 172 -7.36 -1.39 20.95
N SER A 173 -8.61 -1.07 21.25
CA SER A 173 -9.05 -0.72 22.60
C SER A 173 -10.32 -1.49 22.97
N SER A 174 -10.42 -1.85 24.25
CA SER A 174 -11.66 -2.42 24.81
C SER A 174 -12.73 -1.37 25.13
N THR A 175 -12.36 -0.08 25.07
CA THR A 175 -13.23 1.05 25.46
C THR A 175 -13.58 1.99 24.31
N ALA A 176 -12.93 1.83 23.17
CA ALA A 176 -13.17 2.61 21.95
C ALA A 176 -13.06 1.72 20.71
N ASP A 177 -13.85 2.04 19.68
CA ASP A 177 -13.88 1.33 18.40
C ASP A 177 -12.75 1.83 17.49
N VAL A 178 -11.52 1.47 17.87
CA VAL A 178 -10.28 1.99 17.26
C VAL A 178 -9.30 0.89 16.88
N TRP A 179 -8.54 1.17 15.81
CA TRP A 179 -7.43 0.36 15.34
C TRP A 179 -6.19 1.24 15.16
N GLU A 180 -5.11 0.89 15.85
CA GLU A 180 -3.78 1.46 15.64
C GLU A 180 -2.98 0.43 14.83
N PRO A 181 -2.59 0.71 13.59
CA PRO A 181 -1.74 -0.21 12.86
C PRO A 181 -0.34 -0.27 13.49
N ARG A 182 0.44 -1.31 13.16
CA ARG A 182 1.85 -1.42 13.53
C ARG A 182 2.65 -0.19 13.08
N ASP A 183 3.72 0.12 13.80
CA ASP A 183 4.45 1.38 13.63
C ASP A 183 4.99 1.59 12.22
N GLU A 184 5.37 0.52 11.51
CA GLU A 184 6.02 0.63 10.19
C GLU A 184 5.05 0.84 9.02
N VAL A 185 3.74 1.00 9.27
CA VAL A 185 2.76 1.34 8.21
C VAL A 185 1.82 2.48 8.63
N LYS A 186 2.13 3.18 9.72
CA LYS A 186 1.30 4.27 10.23
C LYS A 186 1.23 5.42 9.22
N GLY A 187 2.37 5.74 8.62
CA GLY A 187 2.51 6.75 7.58
C GLY A 187 1.80 6.35 6.29
N ASP A 188 1.92 5.08 5.91
CA ASP A 188 1.27 4.50 4.73
C ASP A 188 -0.25 4.63 4.87
N VAL A 189 -0.81 4.14 5.97
CA VAL A 189 -2.23 4.26 6.29
C VAL A 189 -2.66 5.73 6.28
N ALA A 190 -1.90 6.63 6.89
CA ALA A 190 -2.21 8.05 6.87
C ALA A 190 -2.26 8.63 5.45
N ARG A 191 -1.27 8.32 4.61
CA ARG A 191 -1.20 8.78 3.21
C ARG A 191 -2.32 8.19 2.35
N MET A 192 -2.65 6.91 2.52
CA MET A 192 -3.81 6.28 1.86
C MET A 192 -5.12 6.98 2.25
N MET A 193 -5.30 7.30 3.52
CA MET A 193 -6.49 8.02 4.02
C MET A 193 -6.55 9.47 3.51
N PHE A 194 -5.43 10.19 3.48
CA PHE A 194 -5.35 11.53 2.88
C PHE A 194 -5.63 11.52 1.39
N TYR A 195 -5.09 10.53 0.67
CA TYR A 195 -5.36 10.33 -0.74
C TYR A 195 -6.85 10.15 -0.96
N MET A 196 -7.52 9.25 -0.23
CA MET A 196 -8.95 9.00 -0.41
C MET A 196 -9.80 10.24 -0.16
N ALA A 197 -9.53 10.97 0.93
CA ALA A 197 -10.26 12.19 1.26
C ALA A 197 -9.98 13.35 0.29
N THR A 198 -8.83 13.34 -0.38
CA THR A 198 -8.48 14.36 -1.38
C THR A 198 -9.00 13.97 -2.77
N ARG A 199 -8.99 12.68 -3.12
CA ARG A 199 -9.34 12.18 -4.44
C ARG A 199 -10.86 12.17 -4.67
N TYR A 200 -11.63 11.81 -3.65
CA TYR A 200 -13.07 11.59 -3.76
C TYR A 200 -13.85 12.70 -3.04
N GLU A 201 -14.01 13.85 -3.70
CA GLU A 201 -14.73 15.03 -3.17
C GLU A 201 -16.18 15.14 -3.68
N GLY A 202 -16.73 14.08 -4.26
CA GLY A 202 -18.12 14.07 -4.75
C GLY A 202 -18.39 14.81 -6.06
N GLU A 203 -17.37 15.38 -6.71
CA GLU A 203 -17.54 16.27 -7.87
C GLU A 203 -18.07 15.57 -9.14
N ASN A 204 -17.82 14.27 -9.31
CA ASN A 204 -18.24 13.49 -10.48
C ASN A 204 -19.34 12.46 -10.16
N GLY A 205 -20.06 12.64 -9.05
CA GLY A 205 -21.14 11.75 -8.61
C GLY A 205 -20.67 10.53 -7.81
N GLU A 206 -19.37 10.41 -7.54
CA GLU A 206 -18.82 9.57 -6.47
C GLU A 206 -19.29 10.04 -5.09
N VAL A 207 -19.00 9.24 -4.07
CA VAL A 207 -19.15 9.66 -2.68
C VAL A 207 -18.10 10.71 -2.31
N ASP A 208 -18.50 11.71 -1.52
CA ASP A 208 -17.61 12.70 -0.91
C ASP A 208 -17.04 12.14 0.40
N LEU A 209 -15.78 11.71 0.37
CA LEU A 209 -15.07 11.08 1.49
C LEU A 209 -14.30 12.15 2.28
N GLU A 210 -14.55 12.24 3.58
CA GLU A 210 -13.93 13.27 4.42
C GLU A 210 -13.34 12.69 5.71
N LEU A 211 -12.18 13.20 6.12
CA LEU A 211 -11.61 12.84 7.43
C LEU A 211 -12.34 13.60 8.54
N THR A 212 -12.37 13.02 9.74
CA THR A 212 -13.07 13.61 10.89
C THR A 212 -12.16 13.69 12.11
N GLU A 213 -12.61 14.37 13.17
CA GLU A 213 -11.99 14.28 14.50
C GLU A 213 -12.84 13.43 15.47
N THR A 214 -14.01 12.98 15.00
CA THR A 214 -14.96 12.22 15.82
C THR A 214 -14.85 10.74 15.54
N LEU A 215 -14.69 9.93 16.58
CA LEU A 215 -14.77 8.47 16.45
C LEU A 215 -16.21 8.06 16.16
N LEU A 216 -16.40 7.36 15.05
CA LEU A 216 -17.72 6.93 14.59
C LEU A 216 -18.02 5.52 15.08
N GLY A 217 -19.28 5.26 15.45
CA GLY A 217 -19.70 3.92 15.83
C GLY A 217 -19.64 2.92 14.66
N SER A 218 -19.52 1.63 14.96
CA SER A 218 -19.35 0.57 13.96
C SER A 218 -20.52 0.43 12.97
N THR A 219 -21.73 0.90 13.31
CA THR A 219 -22.89 0.88 12.40
C THR A 219 -23.04 2.16 11.58
N ASP A 220 -22.22 3.18 11.83
CA ASP A 220 -22.29 4.46 11.11
C ASP A 220 -21.71 4.30 9.70
N LYS A 221 -22.53 4.69 8.70
CA LYS A 221 -22.24 4.57 7.28
C LYS A 221 -21.93 5.90 6.61
N SER A 222 -21.85 6.99 7.37
CA SER A 222 -21.44 8.29 6.82
C SER A 222 -20.07 8.18 6.15
N PRO A 223 -19.80 9.01 5.13
CA PRO A 223 -18.53 8.97 4.42
C PRO A 223 -17.43 9.71 5.18
N PHE A 224 -17.44 9.58 6.51
CA PHE A 224 -16.41 10.10 7.40
C PHE A 224 -15.56 8.94 7.91
N HIS A 225 -14.26 9.15 8.08
CA HIS A 225 -13.42 8.11 8.67
C HIS A 225 -12.16 8.68 9.33
N ALA A 226 -11.64 7.91 10.28
CA ALA A 226 -10.41 8.15 11.04
C ALA A 226 -10.34 9.51 11.76
N LYS A 227 -9.35 9.63 12.65
CA LYS A 227 -9.05 10.86 13.37
C LYS A 227 -7.93 11.64 12.68
N LEU A 228 -8.28 12.72 11.99
CA LEU A 228 -7.38 13.52 11.16
C LEU A 228 -6.11 13.94 11.92
N SER A 229 -6.26 14.46 13.13
CA SER A 229 -5.11 14.85 13.97
C SER A 229 -4.10 13.73 14.20
N VAL A 230 -4.56 12.49 14.34
CA VAL A 230 -3.67 11.32 14.53
C VAL A 230 -3.04 10.88 13.22
N LEU A 231 -3.78 10.91 12.11
CA LEU A 231 -3.20 10.62 10.80
C LEU A 231 -2.09 11.63 10.43
N LEU A 232 -2.26 12.90 10.79
CA LEU A 232 -1.23 13.93 10.57
C LEU A 232 0.03 13.64 11.39
N GLU A 233 -0.13 13.17 12.62
CA GLU A 233 0.98 12.74 13.47
C GLU A 233 1.70 11.53 12.88
N TRP A 234 0.96 10.49 12.50
CA TRP A 234 1.50 9.27 11.90
C TRP A 234 2.25 9.55 10.59
N HIS A 235 1.70 10.40 9.73
CA HIS A 235 2.38 10.84 8.52
C HIS A 235 3.73 11.52 8.78
N GLN A 236 3.86 12.27 9.88
CA GLN A 236 5.12 12.92 10.26
C GLN A 236 6.12 11.95 10.90
N GLN A 237 5.63 10.97 11.65
CA GLN A 237 6.46 9.99 12.36
C GLN A 237 7.01 8.92 11.43
N ASP A 238 6.26 8.57 10.39
CA ASP A 238 6.59 7.50 9.45
C ASP A 238 6.66 8.06 8.00
N PRO A 239 7.84 8.54 7.57
CA PRO A 239 8.03 9.14 6.25
C PRO A 239 7.97 8.10 5.13
N VAL A 240 7.75 8.55 3.90
CA VAL A 240 7.67 7.69 2.71
C VAL A 240 8.91 6.79 2.60
N SER A 241 8.65 5.50 2.48
CA SER A 241 9.63 4.43 2.33
C SER A 241 9.89 4.10 0.86
N ALA A 242 10.94 3.31 0.59
CA ALA A 242 11.26 2.89 -0.77
C ALA A 242 10.23 1.91 -1.37
N SER A 243 9.46 1.19 -0.54
CA SER A 243 8.38 0.30 -0.98
C SER A 243 7.14 1.07 -1.45
N GLU A 244 6.99 2.34 -1.09
CA GLU A 244 5.85 3.18 -1.47
C GLU A 244 6.07 3.99 -2.77
N ILE A 245 7.23 3.84 -3.43
CA ILE A 245 7.63 4.60 -4.64
C ILE A 245 7.77 3.63 -5.82
#